data_AF-A0A0W0G9L7-F1
#
_entry.id   AF-A0A0W0G9L7-F1
#
_cell.length_a   1.000
_cell.length_b   1.000
_cell.length_c   1.000
_cell.angle_alpha   90.00
_cell.angle_beta   90.00
_cell.angle_gamma   90.00
#
_symmetry.space_group_name_H-M   'P 1'
#
loop_
_entity.id
_entity.type
_entity.pdbx_description
1 polymer ?
#
loop_
_entity_poly.entity_id
_entity_poly.type
_entity_poly.pdbx_seq_one_letter_code
_entity_poly.pdbx_strand_id
1 'polypeptide(L)'
;MARLSQCLLALLPLVAHVKAVSYSLADDYVGQGFLSGFTTMNIADPTHGRVNYVDAVTAASQNLTFASDSTFILRSDFSTVLSPSGPGRNSVRLQSNKQYSNSVMAFNIRHMPQGCGTWPALWSFSEPWPTQGEIDLLEGVNDIGANHGTLHTSTGMLHNACCATSLQLDCDVAVNGNAGCGVEFPQANSYGPAFNANGGGWYAVERTNDFIKIWFWARNDAAVPADVRDGTATINTDSWGTPGAFFPSTSCPISSMFGPHNIIINLTFCGDWAGQDAIFNGAGCPGTCVVFLVILPVLGAYYDQTDSYAGSQFLQWFTVVGIADPTHGRVNYVGPWTAQAENLTFATDDTFILRADYKSKLGTTGPGRNSVRLHSRKLYTEAVIIFNIRHMPEGCGTWPAVWTVGSNWPKNGEVDIVEGVNSERMNMMHLHTSSSTWSSALSYPHPLTSHVDCTMPLNRTQTGITDATNCDTSVNYNEGCGAYDTNPRSFGPGFNANGGGWYAMERTETEIKIWFWERNSTNVPQQVSCGETAIDTETWGIPAAYFPSTSNCTISEKFGPHRIIINLTLCGDLAGQVDVYRRSGCPGTCTSFVENNPEAFKNAYFDFAWLKVYEPSQY
;
A
#
# COMPACT_ATOMS: atom_id res chain seq x y z
N MET A 1 70.24 -74.14 26.06
CA MET A 1 70.08 -72.71 26.38
C MET A 1 70.03 -71.94 25.07
N ALA A 2 68.86 -71.45 24.67
CA ALA A 2 68.71 -70.32 23.74
C ALA A 2 67.25 -69.87 23.82
N ARG A 3 67.02 -68.66 24.34
CA ARG A 3 65.73 -67.97 24.32
C ARG A 3 65.52 -67.40 22.92
N LEU A 4 64.32 -67.52 22.37
CA LEU A 4 63.88 -66.74 21.21
C LEU A 4 62.59 -66.01 21.58
N SER A 5 62.71 -64.68 21.59
CA SER A 5 61.71 -63.70 21.97
C SER A 5 60.51 -63.69 21.02
N GLN A 6 59.32 -63.53 21.60
CA GLN A 6 58.11 -63.08 20.93
C GLN A 6 58.29 -61.65 20.39
N CYS A 7 57.97 -61.44 19.11
CA CYS A 7 57.62 -60.13 18.58
C CYS A 7 56.13 -60.12 18.25
N LEU A 8 55.35 -59.43 19.09
CA LEU A 8 53.97 -59.05 18.81
C LEU A 8 54.02 -57.89 17.80
N LEU A 9 53.53 -58.09 16.57
CA LEU A 9 53.25 -56.98 15.65
C LEU A 9 51.96 -56.29 16.11
N ALA A 10 52.08 -55.08 16.64
CA ALA A 10 50.95 -54.17 16.85
C ALA A 10 50.59 -53.51 15.50
N LEU A 11 49.43 -53.83 14.93
CA LEU A 11 48.82 -53.00 13.89
C LEU A 11 48.35 -51.68 14.51
N LEU A 12 49.09 -50.60 14.26
CA LEU A 12 48.64 -49.23 14.49
C LEU A 12 47.71 -48.82 13.33
N PRO A 13 46.46 -48.38 13.59
CA PRO A 13 45.66 -47.77 12.54
C PRO A 13 46.29 -46.42 12.16
N LEU A 14 46.60 -46.24 10.87
CA LEU A 14 46.88 -44.91 10.33
C LEU A 14 45.60 -44.07 10.46
N VAL A 15 45.50 -43.28 11.52
CA VAL A 15 44.51 -42.22 11.62
C VAL A 15 44.95 -41.12 10.65
N ALA A 16 44.35 -41.11 9.46
CA ALA A 16 44.49 -39.99 8.53
C ALA A 16 43.98 -38.74 9.27
N HIS A 17 44.89 -37.83 9.60
CA HIS A 17 44.52 -36.52 10.14
C HIS A 17 43.90 -35.74 8.98
N VAL A 18 42.58 -35.76 8.89
CA VAL A 18 41.85 -34.80 8.06
C VAL A 18 42.11 -33.44 8.69
N LYS A 19 42.95 -32.62 8.04
CA LYS A 19 43.14 -31.24 8.49
C LYS A 19 41.85 -30.49 8.22
N ALA A 20 41.11 -30.15 9.28
CA ALA A 20 40.04 -29.17 9.19
C ALA A 20 40.62 -27.87 8.62
N VAL A 21 40.03 -27.36 7.55
CA VAL A 21 40.47 -26.11 6.93
C VAL A 21 39.82 -24.97 7.71
N SER A 22 40.61 -24.24 8.48
CA SER A 22 40.17 -23.02 9.15
C SER A 22 40.55 -21.80 8.33
N TYR A 23 39.62 -20.88 8.17
CA TYR A 23 39.84 -19.62 7.46
C TYR A 23 40.07 -18.50 8.48
N SER A 24 40.98 -17.58 8.17
CA SER A 24 41.19 -16.34 8.93
C SER A 24 40.49 -15.18 8.24
N LEU A 25 39.89 -14.29 9.02
CA LEU A 25 39.23 -13.08 8.53
C LEU A 25 40.21 -12.21 7.73
N ALA A 26 39.89 -11.98 6.46
CA ALA A 26 40.71 -11.18 5.55
C ALA A 26 40.21 -9.73 5.44
N ASP A 27 38.89 -9.56 5.37
CA ASP A 27 38.22 -8.27 5.21
C ASP A 27 36.92 -8.28 6.01
N ASP A 28 36.58 -7.15 6.65
CA ASP A 28 35.35 -6.97 7.43
C ASP A 28 34.68 -5.65 7.03
N TYR A 29 33.42 -5.73 6.62
CA TYR A 29 32.65 -4.59 6.15
C TYR A 29 31.41 -4.41 7.02
N VAL A 30 31.49 -3.47 7.95
CA VAL A 30 30.37 -3.10 8.82
C VAL A 30 30.07 -1.62 8.66
N GLY A 31 28.80 -1.29 8.42
CA GLY A 31 28.35 0.10 8.40
C GLY A 31 29.09 0.95 7.38
N GLN A 32 29.85 1.93 7.86
CA GLN A 32 30.72 2.79 7.04
C GLN A 32 31.76 2.02 6.21
N GLY A 33 32.16 0.82 6.62
CA GLY A 33 33.11 -0.02 5.88
C GLY A 33 32.64 -0.37 4.45
N PHE A 34 31.33 -0.38 4.21
CA PHE A 34 30.79 -0.57 2.85
C PHE A 34 31.16 0.58 1.91
N LEU A 35 31.24 1.82 2.41
CA LEU A 35 31.54 3.00 1.59
C LEU A 35 32.99 3.03 1.09
N SER A 36 33.91 2.33 1.76
CA SER A 36 35.31 2.22 1.36
C SER A 36 35.65 0.87 0.74
N GLY A 37 34.89 -0.17 1.06
CA GLY A 37 35.05 -1.53 0.52
C GLY A 37 34.42 -1.74 -0.85
N PHE A 38 33.44 -0.92 -1.23
CA PHE A 38 32.66 -1.06 -2.45
C PHE A 38 32.62 0.24 -3.25
N THR A 39 32.41 0.11 -4.57
CA THR A 39 32.18 1.21 -5.51
C THR A 39 30.77 1.11 -6.08
N THR A 40 30.08 2.25 -6.20
CA THR A 40 28.80 2.35 -6.93
C THR A 40 29.01 2.26 -8.43
N MET A 41 28.26 1.40 -9.09
CA MET A 41 28.30 1.17 -10.52
C MET A 41 27.18 1.97 -11.20
N ASN A 42 27.53 3.10 -11.82
CA ASN A 42 26.61 3.87 -12.67
C ASN A 42 26.68 3.34 -14.11
N ILE A 43 25.96 2.25 -14.36
CA ILE A 43 25.92 1.56 -15.64
C ILE A 43 24.47 1.31 -16.05
N ALA A 44 24.24 1.05 -17.35
CA ALA A 44 22.98 0.46 -17.78
C ALA A 44 22.80 -0.92 -17.15
N ASP A 45 21.57 -1.27 -16.80
CA ASP A 45 21.28 -2.56 -16.19
C ASP A 45 21.48 -3.70 -17.20
N PRO A 46 22.39 -4.66 -16.93
CA PRO A 46 22.68 -5.75 -17.86
C PRO A 46 21.48 -6.67 -18.12
N THR A 47 20.49 -6.67 -17.23
CA THR A 47 19.26 -7.48 -17.33
C THR A 47 18.09 -6.71 -17.93
N HIS A 48 18.36 -5.57 -18.58
CA HIS A 48 17.34 -4.71 -19.19
C HIS A 48 16.25 -4.22 -18.22
N GLY A 49 16.60 -4.09 -16.94
CA GLY A 49 15.71 -3.60 -15.89
C GLY A 49 15.25 -2.17 -16.09
N ARG A 50 14.06 -1.86 -15.57
CA ARG A 50 13.48 -0.52 -15.47
C ARG A 50 14.09 0.24 -14.29
N VAL A 51 15.42 0.35 -14.29
CA VAL A 51 16.22 0.95 -13.21
C VAL A 51 17.20 1.96 -13.78
N ASN A 52 17.59 2.94 -12.96
CA ASN A 52 18.68 3.86 -13.23
C ASN A 52 19.69 3.76 -12.08
N TYR A 53 20.82 3.07 -12.30
CA TYR A 53 21.85 3.00 -11.26
C TYR A 53 22.61 4.30 -11.16
N VAL A 54 22.54 4.95 -10.00
CA VAL A 54 23.17 6.26 -9.80
C VAL A 54 24.56 6.14 -9.19
N ASP A 55 25.38 7.18 -9.37
CA ASP A 55 26.69 7.28 -8.71
C ASP A 55 26.58 7.53 -7.19
N ALA A 56 27.70 7.39 -6.47
CA ALA A 56 27.76 7.54 -5.02
C ALA A 56 27.30 8.92 -4.50
N VAL A 57 27.56 10.00 -5.25
CA VAL A 57 27.17 11.36 -4.84
C VAL A 57 25.66 11.51 -4.92
N THR A 58 25.06 11.01 -6.00
CA THR A 58 23.62 11.00 -6.22
C THR A 58 22.92 10.06 -5.24
N ALA A 59 23.48 8.86 -5.02
CA ALA A 59 22.94 7.91 -4.05
C ALA A 59 22.90 8.50 -2.63
N ALA A 60 23.97 9.19 -2.21
CA ALA A 60 24.02 9.84 -0.91
C ALA A 60 23.04 11.02 -0.82
N SER A 61 22.96 11.88 -1.84
CA SER A 61 22.08 13.05 -1.83
C SER A 61 20.59 12.70 -1.85
N GLN A 62 20.24 11.56 -2.46
CA GLN A 62 18.88 11.02 -2.50
C GLN A 62 18.61 10.01 -1.37
N ASN A 63 19.53 9.85 -0.41
CA ASN A 63 19.40 8.91 0.72
C ASN A 63 19.15 7.44 0.30
N LEU A 64 19.68 7.05 -0.87
CA LEU A 64 19.63 5.69 -1.40
C LEU A 64 20.67 4.78 -0.74
N THR A 65 21.73 5.36 -0.21
CA THR A 65 22.67 4.69 0.70
C THR A 65 22.68 5.40 2.05
N PHE A 66 22.71 4.62 3.12
CA PHE A 66 22.86 5.11 4.49
C PHE A 66 23.80 4.20 5.26
N ALA A 67 24.72 4.79 6.02
CA ALA A 67 25.68 4.04 6.84
C ALA A 67 25.72 4.61 8.26
N SER A 68 25.63 3.73 9.25
CA SER A 68 25.98 3.99 10.65
C SER A 68 27.18 3.14 11.06
N ASP A 69 27.51 3.09 12.35
CA ASP A 69 28.61 2.26 12.84
C ASP A 69 28.32 0.75 12.72
N SER A 70 27.05 0.34 12.65
CA SER A 70 26.63 -1.07 12.70
C SER A 70 25.68 -1.50 11.58
N THR A 71 25.34 -0.60 10.68
CA THR A 71 24.31 -0.83 9.66
C THR A 71 24.68 -0.10 8.37
N PHE A 72 24.54 -0.80 7.25
CA PHE A 72 24.53 -0.22 5.93
C PHE A 72 23.18 -0.52 5.28
N ILE A 73 22.55 0.50 4.69
CA ILE A 73 21.29 0.39 3.97
C ILE A 73 21.56 0.80 2.53
N LEU A 74 21.10 -0.04 1.61
CA LEU A 74 21.02 0.24 0.18
C LEU A 74 19.55 0.09 -0.23
N ARG A 75 18.98 1.13 -0.83
CA ARG A 75 17.57 1.17 -1.26
C ARG A 75 17.44 1.87 -2.62
N SER A 76 16.30 1.69 -3.27
CA SER A 76 15.91 2.51 -4.41
C SER A 76 15.21 3.79 -3.97
N ASP A 77 15.08 4.74 -4.89
CA ASP A 77 14.09 5.80 -4.76
C ASP A 77 12.69 5.17 -4.71
N PHE A 78 11.84 5.66 -3.83
CA PHE A 78 10.49 5.19 -3.60
C PHE A 78 9.45 6.31 -3.77
N SER A 79 9.88 7.50 -4.18
CA SER A 79 9.05 8.71 -4.23
C SER A 79 8.78 9.22 -5.65
N THR A 80 9.71 9.01 -6.60
CA THR A 80 9.53 9.52 -7.96
C THR A 80 8.46 8.73 -8.71
N VAL A 81 7.47 9.46 -9.25
CA VAL A 81 6.54 8.96 -10.27
C VAL A 81 7.28 8.89 -11.60
N LEU A 82 7.40 7.69 -12.16
CA LEU A 82 8.12 7.47 -13.41
C LEU A 82 7.20 7.70 -14.60
N SER A 83 7.72 8.26 -15.69
CA SER A 83 6.99 8.24 -16.96
C SER A 83 7.14 6.87 -17.64
N PRO A 84 6.15 6.44 -18.45
CA PRO A 84 6.21 5.15 -19.17
C PRO A 84 7.44 5.01 -20.08
N SER A 85 7.95 6.14 -20.60
CA SER A 85 9.04 6.22 -21.57
C SER A 85 10.31 6.89 -21.03
N GLY A 86 10.35 7.25 -19.74
CA GLY A 86 11.46 7.97 -19.11
C GLY A 86 12.62 7.06 -18.66
N PRO A 87 13.56 7.55 -17.85
CA PRO A 87 14.55 6.70 -17.16
C PRO A 87 13.87 5.80 -16.11
N GLY A 88 14.54 4.70 -15.73
CA GLY A 88 14.04 3.77 -14.72
C GLY A 88 14.13 4.34 -13.31
N ARG A 89 13.63 3.59 -12.31
CA ARG A 89 13.70 3.99 -10.89
C ARG A 89 15.15 4.15 -10.45
N ASN A 90 15.50 5.24 -9.78
CA ASN A 90 16.85 5.39 -9.26
C ASN A 90 17.13 4.29 -8.23
N SER A 91 18.25 3.60 -8.37
CA SER A 91 18.68 2.54 -7.47
C SER A 91 20.21 2.50 -7.41
N VAL A 92 20.76 1.57 -6.64
CA VAL A 92 22.20 1.45 -6.44
C VAL A 92 22.65 0.02 -6.74
N ARG A 93 23.77 -0.08 -7.45
CA ARG A 93 24.52 -1.32 -7.65
C ARG A 93 25.92 -1.11 -7.08
N LEU A 94 26.32 -1.95 -6.15
CA LEU A 94 27.65 -1.94 -5.54
C LEU A 94 28.50 -3.07 -6.09
N GLN A 95 29.78 -2.80 -6.26
CA GLN A 95 30.80 -3.79 -6.56
C GLN A 95 31.94 -3.68 -5.55
N SER A 96 32.38 -4.81 -4.97
CA SER A 96 33.53 -4.80 -4.06
C SER A 96 34.78 -4.32 -4.80
N ASN A 97 35.61 -3.53 -4.13
CA ASN A 97 36.87 -3.05 -4.69
C ASN A 97 37.91 -4.18 -4.84
N LYS A 98 37.79 -5.21 -3.98
CA LYS A 98 38.64 -6.39 -3.97
C LYS A 98 37.97 -7.56 -4.67
N GLN A 99 38.78 -8.39 -5.32
CA GLN A 99 38.37 -9.69 -5.84
C GLN A 99 38.79 -10.83 -4.92
N TYR A 100 38.01 -11.90 -4.90
CA TYR A 100 38.18 -13.06 -4.02
C TYR A 100 38.18 -14.34 -4.85
N SER A 101 39.19 -15.19 -4.66
CA SER A 101 39.26 -16.53 -5.27
C SER A 101 38.63 -17.56 -4.33
N ASN A 102 39.37 -18.61 -3.95
CA ASN A 102 38.94 -19.54 -2.92
C ASN A 102 38.84 -18.81 -1.59
N SER A 103 37.61 -18.75 -1.07
CA SER A 103 37.27 -17.90 0.07
C SER A 103 35.99 -18.41 0.71
N VAL A 104 35.79 -17.96 1.95
CA VAL A 104 34.52 -18.10 2.65
C VAL A 104 34.02 -16.71 2.96
N MET A 105 32.76 -16.44 2.66
CA MET A 105 32.11 -15.17 2.92
C MET A 105 30.83 -15.41 3.71
N ALA A 106 30.57 -14.58 4.71
CA ALA A 106 29.35 -14.61 5.50
C ALA A 106 28.69 -13.22 5.49
N PHE A 107 27.38 -13.19 5.28
CA PHE A 107 26.59 -11.98 5.11
C PHE A 107 25.48 -11.97 6.15
N ASN A 108 25.49 -10.97 7.02
CA ASN A 108 24.43 -10.74 7.99
C ASN A 108 23.42 -9.73 7.44
N ILE A 109 22.28 -10.22 6.95
CA ILE A 109 21.27 -9.41 6.27
C ILE A 109 20.06 -9.27 7.20
N ARG A 110 19.72 -8.04 7.58
CA ARG A 110 18.58 -7.76 8.49
C ARG A 110 17.26 -7.55 7.74
N HIS A 111 17.34 -7.09 6.49
CA HIS A 111 16.21 -6.79 5.64
C HIS A 111 16.67 -6.79 4.18
N MET A 112 15.79 -7.18 3.27
CA MET A 112 16.00 -7.12 1.82
C MET A 112 14.86 -6.39 1.13
N PRO A 113 15.07 -5.81 -0.06
CA PRO A 113 13.97 -5.26 -0.87
C PRO A 113 12.88 -6.30 -1.10
N GLN A 114 11.62 -5.84 -1.10
CA GLN A 114 10.44 -6.68 -1.32
C GLN A 114 9.41 -5.89 -2.16
N GLY A 115 8.48 -6.61 -2.79
CA GLY A 115 7.36 -6.08 -3.55
C GLY A 115 7.39 -6.47 -5.02
N CYS A 116 6.28 -6.20 -5.69
CA CYS A 116 6.12 -6.41 -7.12
C CYS A 116 7.14 -5.62 -7.93
N GLY A 117 7.70 -6.29 -8.94
CA GLY A 117 8.68 -5.75 -9.86
C GLY A 117 10.09 -5.69 -9.28
N THR A 118 10.32 -6.10 -8.03
CA THR A 118 11.66 -6.08 -7.43
C THR A 118 12.48 -7.31 -7.82
N TRP A 119 13.79 -7.10 -8.00
CA TRP A 119 14.80 -8.15 -8.17
C TRP A 119 16.07 -7.74 -7.40
N PRO A 120 16.09 -7.93 -6.07
CA PRO A 120 17.30 -7.79 -5.26
C PRO A 120 18.24 -8.97 -5.48
N ALA A 121 19.55 -8.70 -5.50
CA ALA A 121 20.56 -9.74 -5.64
C ALA A 121 21.80 -9.47 -4.78
N LEU A 122 22.35 -10.55 -4.21
CA LEU A 122 23.70 -10.63 -3.68
C LEU A 122 24.40 -11.82 -4.35
N TRP A 123 25.45 -11.51 -5.09
CA TRP A 123 26.11 -12.45 -5.98
C TRP A 123 27.58 -12.08 -6.18
N SER A 124 28.30 -12.87 -6.96
CA SER A 124 29.70 -12.61 -7.27
C SER A 124 30.08 -13.11 -8.64
N PHE A 125 30.91 -12.36 -9.37
CA PHE A 125 31.39 -12.73 -10.70
C PHE A 125 32.74 -12.09 -11.03
N SER A 126 33.30 -12.47 -12.18
CA SER A 126 34.44 -11.79 -12.78
C SER A 126 34.25 -11.59 -14.28
N GLU A 127 34.91 -10.56 -14.82
CA GLU A 127 35.07 -10.40 -16.26
C GLU A 127 36.21 -11.27 -16.80
N PRO A 128 36.15 -11.76 -18.06
CA PRO A 128 35.00 -11.65 -18.97
C PRO A 128 33.86 -12.61 -18.57
N TRP A 129 32.67 -12.06 -18.34
CA TRP A 129 31.46 -12.85 -18.09
C TRP A 129 30.93 -13.47 -19.40
N PRO A 130 30.39 -14.71 -19.40
CA PRO A 130 30.23 -15.65 -18.29
C PRO A 130 31.42 -16.62 -18.11
N THR A 131 32.53 -16.42 -18.82
CA THR A 131 33.64 -17.39 -18.88
C THR A 131 34.42 -17.53 -17.58
N GLN A 132 34.35 -16.51 -16.72
CA GLN A 132 34.98 -16.52 -15.40
C GLN A 132 34.00 -16.82 -14.26
N GLY A 133 32.79 -17.27 -14.61
CA GLY A 133 31.79 -17.77 -13.68
C GLY A 133 31.05 -16.69 -12.88
N GLU A 134 29.88 -17.09 -12.39
CA GLU A 134 29.01 -16.31 -11.51
C GLU A 134 28.42 -17.23 -10.43
N ILE A 135 28.29 -16.70 -9.22
CA ILE A 135 27.70 -17.38 -8.07
C ILE A 135 26.65 -16.46 -7.46
N ASP A 136 25.40 -16.87 -7.52
CA ASP A 136 24.26 -16.19 -6.92
C ASP A 136 23.98 -16.79 -5.55
N LEU A 137 24.04 -15.96 -4.50
CA LEU A 137 23.83 -16.40 -3.12
C LEU A 137 22.40 -16.10 -2.67
N LEU A 138 21.94 -14.90 -2.98
CA LEU A 138 20.58 -14.44 -2.73
C LEU A 138 20.05 -13.88 -4.05
N GLU A 139 19.02 -14.54 -4.56
CA GLU A 139 18.43 -14.23 -5.85
C GLU A 139 16.96 -14.67 -5.87
N GLY A 140 16.09 -13.77 -6.30
CA GLY A 140 14.65 -13.99 -6.42
C GLY A 140 13.96 -12.74 -6.97
N VAL A 141 12.65 -12.85 -7.21
CA VAL A 141 11.87 -11.76 -7.83
C VAL A 141 10.45 -11.69 -7.25
N ASN A 142 9.85 -10.50 -7.25
CA ASN A 142 8.41 -10.28 -6.99
C ASN A 142 7.88 -10.93 -5.69
N ASP A 143 8.65 -10.97 -4.61
CA ASP A 143 8.31 -11.67 -3.36
C ASP A 143 8.08 -13.19 -3.46
N ILE A 144 8.42 -13.78 -4.60
CA ILE A 144 8.37 -15.23 -4.80
C ILE A 144 9.53 -15.85 -4.02
N GLY A 145 9.22 -16.40 -2.86
CA GLY A 145 10.12 -17.33 -2.15
C GLY A 145 9.94 -18.77 -2.64
N ALA A 146 10.88 -19.67 -2.36
CA ALA A 146 12.09 -19.47 -1.54
C ALA A 146 13.28 -18.90 -2.33
N ASN A 147 14.39 -18.59 -1.65
CA ASN A 147 15.61 -18.08 -2.29
C ASN A 147 16.22 -19.10 -3.25
N HIS A 148 16.84 -18.64 -4.33
CA HIS A 148 17.65 -19.46 -5.21
C HIS A 148 19.15 -19.24 -4.97
N GLY A 149 19.93 -20.33 -5.02
CA GLY A 149 21.38 -20.28 -5.17
C GLY A 149 21.76 -20.89 -6.51
N THR A 150 22.43 -20.12 -7.36
CA THR A 150 22.60 -20.43 -8.78
C THR A 150 24.06 -20.26 -9.19
N LEU A 151 24.52 -21.07 -10.16
CA LEU A 151 25.78 -20.82 -10.85
C LEU A 151 25.54 -20.59 -12.34
N HIS A 152 26.30 -19.64 -12.91
CA HIS A 152 26.34 -19.39 -14.35
C HIS A 152 27.76 -19.54 -14.89
N THR A 153 27.88 -20.17 -16.05
CA THR A 153 29.14 -20.47 -16.74
C THR A 153 28.95 -20.41 -18.27
N SER A 154 30.05 -20.50 -19.03
CA SER A 154 30.01 -20.48 -20.50
C SER A 154 29.99 -21.86 -21.19
N THR A 155 29.82 -22.96 -20.44
CA THR A 155 29.89 -24.33 -21.01
C THR A 155 28.90 -25.28 -20.36
N GLY A 156 28.18 -26.05 -21.19
CA GLY A 156 27.05 -26.97 -20.90
C GLY A 156 27.30 -28.06 -19.86
N MET A 157 27.38 -27.70 -18.58
CA MET A 157 27.80 -28.59 -17.51
C MET A 157 26.64 -28.91 -16.59
N LEU A 158 26.23 -30.18 -16.57
CA LEU A 158 25.22 -30.71 -15.65
C LEU A 158 25.82 -30.92 -14.25
N HIS A 159 25.36 -30.15 -13.27
CA HIS A 159 25.61 -30.37 -11.85
C HIS A 159 24.41 -31.09 -11.23
N ASN A 160 24.66 -32.25 -10.62
CA ASN A 160 23.71 -32.85 -9.69
C ASN A 160 23.84 -32.12 -8.35
N ALA A 161 23.25 -30.93 -8.25
CA ALA A 161 23.15 -30.24 -6.98
C ALA A 161 22.32 -31.09 -6.01
N CYS A 162 22.87 -31.38 -4.83
CA CYS A 162 22.16 -32.14 -3.81
C CYS A 162 21.54 -31.22 -2.76
N CYS A 163 20.74 -31.85 -1.89
CA CYS A 163 20.49 -31.36 -0.54
C CYS A 163 19.37 -30.28 -0.44
N ALA A 164 18.80 -29.86 -1.58
CA ALA A 164 17.51 -29.18 -1.71
C ALA A 164 16.88 -29.40 -3.10
N THR A 165 15.85 -28.65 -3.49
CA THR A 165 15.13 -28.83 -4.78
C THR A 165 15.98 -28.28 -5.93
N SER A 166 16.46 -29.15 -6.82
CA SER A 166 17.17 -28.70 -8.02
C SER A 166 16.19 -28.12 -9.05
N LEU A 167 16.53 -26.96 -9.59
CA LEU A 167 15.74 -26.23 -10.60
C LEU A 167 16.21 -26.59 -12.02
N GLN A 168 17.48 -26.31 -12.29
CA GLN A 168 18.18 -26.64 -13.52
C GLN A 168 19.54 -27.23 -13.18
N LEU A 169 19.97 -28.20 -13.99
CA LEU A 169 21.25 -28.87 -13.79
C LEU A 169 22.36 -28.23 -14.62
N ASP A 170 22.03 -27.61 -15.76
CA ASP A 170 23.03 -27.05 -16.67
C ASP A 170 23.35 -25.59 -16.31
N CYS A 171 24.62 -25.30 -16.01
CA CYS A 171 25.06 -23.95 -15.65
C CYS A 171 25.41 -23.08 -16.86
N ASP A 172 25.29 -23.58 -18.09
CA ASP A 172 25.61 -22.81 -19.29
C ASP A 172 24.51 -21.80 -19.63
N VAL A 173 24.87 -20.53 -19.64
CA VAL A 173 23.92 -19.46 -19.96
C VAL A 173 23.34 -19.59 -21.37
N ALA A 174 24.04 -20.25 -22.29
CA ALA A 174 23.64 -20.39 -23.69
C ALA A 174 22.56 -21.47 -23.91
N VAL A 175 22.30 -22.36 -22.95
CA VAL A 175 21.45 -23.55 -23.19
C VAL A 175 20.09 -23.49 -22.50
N ASN A 176 19.92 -22.62 -21.50
CA ASN A 176 18.71 -22.56 -20.68
C ASN A 176 18.12 -21.15 -20.55
N GLY A 177 18.42 -20.27 -21.52
CA GLY A 177 17.93 -18.88 -21.49
C GLY A 177 18.49 -18.08 -20.32
N ASN A 178 19.75 -18.32 -19.96
CA ASN A 178 20.45 -17.72 -18.82
C ASN A 178 19.85 -18.03 -17.44
N ALA A 179 19.19 -19.18 -17.28
CA ALA A 179 18.67 -19.60 -15.97
C ALA A 179 19.76 -20.15 -15.03
N GLY A 180 20.92 -20.55 -15.57
CA GLY A 180 21.99 -21.18 -14.79
C GLY A 180 21.58 -22.53 -14.16
N CYS A 181 22.43 -23.07 -13.29
CA CYS A 181 22.12 -24.28 -12.54
C CYS A 181 21.74 -23.92 -11.09
N GLY A 182 20.44 -23.82 -10.86
CA GLY A 182 19.88 -23.32 -9.60
C GLY A 182 19.45 -24.41 -8.61
N VAL A 183 19.51 -24.06 -7.34
CA VAL A 183 18.93 -24.79 -6.21
C VAL A 183 18.00 -23.88 -5.45
N GLU A 184 16.74 -24.28 -5.29
CA GLU A 184 15.79 -23.59 -4.42
C GLU A 184 16.01 -24.04 -2.97
N PHE A 185 16.12 -23.07 -2.06
CA PHE A 185 16.34 -23.33 -0.65
C PHE A 185 15.08 -23.92 0.00
N PRO A 186 15.21 -24.90 0.92
CA PRO A 186 14.06 -25.56 1.51
C PRO A 186 13.29 -24.67 2.49
N GLN A 187 13.89 -23.58 2.98
CA GLN A 187 13.26 -22.67 3.92
C GLN A 187 12.50 -21.56 3.19
N ALA A 188 11.18 -21.51 3.35
CA ALA A 188 10.33 -20.46 2.77
C ALA A 188 10.67 -19.04 3.27
N ASN A 189 11.26 -18.91 4.47
CA ASN A 189 11.70 -17.63 5.03
C ASN A 189 13.12 -17.23 4.63
N SER A 190 13.68 -17.84 3.58
CA SER A 190 14.96 -17.45 2.99
C SER A 190 14.86 -16.18 2.13
N TYR A 191 13.68 -15.84 1.63
CA TYR A 191 13.49 -14.72 0.71
C TYR A 191 12.24 -13.90 1.02
N GLY A 192 12.24 -12.63 0.56
CA GLY A 192 11.06 -11.78 0.49
C GLY A 192 10.43 -11.44 1.86
N PRO A 193 9.08 -11.29 1.91
CA PRO A 193 8.38 -10.86 3.12
C PRO A 193 8.59 -11.78 4.32
N ALA A 194 8.71 -13.10 4.11
CA ALA A 194 8.94 -14.05 5.18
C ALA A 194 10.34 -13.91 5.80
N PHE A 195 11.36 -13.59 4.99
CA PHE A 195 12.70 -13.27 5.47
C PHE A 195 12.69 -11.98 6.30
N ASN A 196 12.05 -10.91 5.79
CA ASN A 196 11.96 -9.62 6.46
C ASN A 196 11.17 -9.70 7.79
N ALA A 197 10.03 -10.38 7.81
CA ALA A 197 9.21 -10.58 9.01
C ALA A 197 9.96 -11.33 10.13
N ASN A 198 10.93 -12.16 9.77
CA ASN A 198 11.78 -12.88 10.73
C ASN A 198 12.96 -12.02 11.24
N GLY A 199 13.13 -10.78 10.77
CA GLY A 199 14.29 -9.93 11.08
C GLY A 199 15.54 -10.32 10.27
N GLY A 200 15.34 -10.99 9.14
CA GLY A 200 16.37 -11.43 8.20
C GLY A 200 17.07 -12.73 8.58
N GLY A 201 18.37 -12.82 8.30
CA GLY A 201 19.17 -14.02 8.50
C GLY A 201 20.63 -13.87 8.05
N TRP A 202 21.30 -15.00 7.94
CA TRP A 202 22.67 -15.12 7.47
C TRP A 202 22.72 -15.93 6.18
N TYR A 203 23.47 -15.43 5.22
CA TYR A 203 23.90 -16.17 4.04
C TYR A 203 25.40 -16.42 4.12
N ALA A 204 25.87 -17.57 3.66
CA ALA A 204 27.30 -17.82 3.55
C ALA A 204 27.63 -18.62 2.30
N VAL A 205 28.81 -18.40 1.74
CA VAL A 205 29.37 -19.19 0.64
C VAL A 205 30.77 -19.66 0.99
N GLU A 206 31.08 -20.91 0.67
CA GLU A 206 32.42 -21.47 0.68
C GLU A 206 32.75 -21.92 -0.73
N ARG A 207 33.82 -21.34 -1.28
CA ARG A 207 34.36 -21.74 -2.59
C ARG A 207 35.75 -22.31 -2.43
N THR A 208 35.93 -23.50 -2.99
CA THR A 208 37.23 -24.17 -3.16
C THR A 208 37.39 -24.61 -4.61
N ASN A 209 38.52 -25.25 -4.94
CA ASN A 209 38.68 -25.89 -6.24
C ASN A 209 37.82 -27.16 -6.39
N ASP A 210 37.34 -27.72 -5.29
CA ASP A 210 36.65 -29.01 -5.26
C ASP A 210 35.12 -28.86 -5.14
N PHE A 211 34.63 -27.71 -4.68
CA PHE A 211 33.20 -27.45 -4.53
C PHE A 211 32.87 -25.97 -4.31
N ILE A 212 31.60 -25.64 -4.50
CA ILE A 212 30.94 -24.44 -3.98
C ILE A 212 29.78 -24.89 -3.07
N LYS A 213 29.67 -24.29 -1.88
CA LYS A 213 28.57 -24.50 -0.93
C LYS A 213 27.92 -23.18 -0.57
N ILE A 214 26.60 -23.15 -0.45
CA ILE A 214 25.85 -21.99 -0.01
C ILE A 214 24.94 -22.39 1.17
N TRP A 215 24.95 -21.60 2.23
CA TRP A 215 24.12 -21.78 3.41
C TRP A 215 23.21 -20.59 3.61
N PHE A 216 22.06 -20.87 4.22
CA PHE A 216 21.15 -19.88 4.79
C PHE A 216 20.76 -20.32 6.20
N TRP A 217 20.76 -19.36 7.12
CA TRP A 217 20.18 -19.52 8.45
C TRP A 217 19.27 -18.33 8.77
N ALA A 218 18.06 -18.62 9.22
CA ALA A 218 17.11 -17.59 9.64
C ALA A 218 17.60 -16.88 10.91
N ARG A 219 17.22 -15.60 11.13
CA ARG A 219 17.66 -14.76 12.27
C ARG A 219 17.65 -15.45 13.64
N ASN A 220 16.65 -16.28 13.89
CA ASN A 220 16.42 -16.96 15.18
C ASN A 220 16.72 -18.46 15.13
N ASP A 221 17.42 -18.93 14.09
CA ASP A 221 17.76 -20.34 13.94
C ASP A 221 18.86 -20.72 14.96
N ALA A 222 18.56 -21.71 15.79
CA ALA A 222 19.50 -22.24 16.78
C ALA A 222 20.70 -22.96 16.13
N ALA A 223 20.58 -23.34 14.85
CA ALA A 223 21.64 -23.98 14.08
C ALA A 223 22.68 -22.99 13.52
N VAL A 224 22.49 -21.67 13.67
CA VAL A 224 23.50 -20.68 13.23
C VAL A 224 24.81 -20.94 14.00
N PRO A 225 25.91 -21.28 13.31
CA PRO A 225 27.20 -21.47 13.96
C PRO A 225 27.66 -20.20 14.68
N ALA A 226 28.30 -20.34 15.84
CA ALA A 226 28.72 -19.19 16.64
C ALA A 226 29.72 -18.28 15.88
N ASP A 227 30.60 -18.88 15.08
CA ASP A 227 31.58 -18.18 14.28
C ASP A 227 30.94 -17.33 13.15
N VAL A 228 29.81 -17.77 12.59
CA VAL A 228 28.96 -17.00 11.66
C VAL A 228 28.16 -15.91 12.38
N ARG A 229 27.50 -16.25 13.48
CA ARG A 229 26.63 -15.31 14.22
C ARG A 229 27.42 -14.14 14.80
N ASP A 230 28.57 -14.45 15.38
CA ASP A 230 29.37 -13.52 16.18
C ASP A 230 30.49 -12.86 15.33
N GLY A 231 30.69 -13.29 14.07
CA GLY A 231 31.66 -12.70 13.14
C GLY A 231 33.11 -12.84 13.61
N THR A 232 33.53 -14.06 13.98
CA THR A 232 34.83 -14.28 14.63
C THR A 232 36.02 -14.18 13.66
N ALA A 233 37.20 -13.87 14.18
CA ALA A 233 38.44 -13.73 13.39
C ALA A 233 38.89 -15.03 12.67
N THR A 234 38.35 -16.17 13.08
CA THR A 234 38.56 -17.47 12.44
C THR A 234 37.25 -18.21 12.33
N ILE A 235 37.03 -18.92 11.22
CA ILE A 235 35.83 -19.71 10.98
C ILE A 235 36.19 -21.14 10.54
N ASN A 236 35.31 -22.10 10.85
CA ASN A 236 35.45 -23.50 10.45
C ASN A 236 34.15 -24.00 9.81
N THR A 237 34.16 -24.07 8.48
CA THR A 237 33.00 -24.46 7.65
C THR A 237 32.57 -25.91 7.84
N ASP A 238 33.46 -26.80 8.31
CA ASP A 238 33.11 -28.19 8.63
C ASP A 238 32.08 -28.28 9.78
N SER A 239 31.97 -27.22 10.59
CA SER A 239 31.01 -27.15 11.70
C SER A 239 29.65 -26.55 11.33
N TRP A 240 29.48 -26.10 10.09
CA TRP A 240 28.30 -25.35 9.64
C TRP A 240 27.11 -26.23 9.24
N GLY A 241 27.30 -27.55 9.24
CA GLY A 241 26.25 -28.50 8.87
C GLY A 241 25.96 -28.52 7.37
N THR A 242 24.80 -29.08 7.01
CA THR A 242 24.41 -29.30 5.61
C THR A 242 24.14 -27.97 4.89
N PRO A 243 24.77 -27.70 3.73
CA PRO A 243 24.48 -26.52 2.93
C PRO A 243 23.10 -26.59 2.27
N GLY A 244 22.50 -25.42 2.03
CA GLY A 244 21.26 -25.28 1.25
C GLY A 244 21.46 -25.55 -0.23
N ALA A 245 22.66 -25.24 -0.76
CA ALA A 245 23.08 -25.61 -2.10
C ALA A 245 24.51 -26.17 -2.09
N PHE A 246 24.75 -27.27 -2.80
CA PHE A 246 26.06 -27.89 -2.94
C PHE A 246 26.38 -28.22 -4.40
N PHE A 247 27.47 -27.66 -4.89
CA PHE A 247 27.98 -27.83 -6.25
C PHE A 247 29.36 -28.50 -6.20
N PRO A 248 29.42 -29.84 -6.34
CA PRO A 248 30.69 -30.55 -6.35
C PRO A 248 31.42 -30.42 -7.69
N SER A 249 32.75 -30.42 -7.66
CA SER A 249 33.61 -30.40 -8.85
C SER A 249 33.64 -31.74 -9.62
N THR A 250 32.73 -32.67 -9.35
CA THR A 250 32.76 -34.05 -9.89
C THR A 250 32.50 -34.12 -11.40
N SER A 251 31.73 -33.17 -11.94
CA SER A 251 31.39 -33.09 -13.36
C SER A 251 32.27 -32.07 -14.11
N CYS A 252 32.90 -31.14 -13.40
CA CYS A 252 33.70 -30.03 -13.95
C CYS A 252 34.69 -29.47 -12.91
N PRO A 253 35.92 -29.09 -13.28
CA PRO A 253 36.83 -28.39 -12.38
C PRO A 253 36.36 -26.96 -12.07
N ILE A 254 35.97 -26.67 -10.82
CA ILE A 254 35.64 -25.30 -10.37
C ILE A 254 36.80 -24.34 -10.68
N SER A 255 38.04 -24.82 -10.53
CA SER A 255 39.26 -24.03 -10.76
C SER A 255 39.45 -23.53 -12.20
N SER A 256 38.80 -24.14 -13.19
CA SER A 256 38.90 -23.69 -14.60
C SER A 256 37.74 -22.81 -15.05
N MET A 257 36.64 -22.78 -14.27
CA MET A 257 35.41 -22.09 -14.64
C MET A 257 35.21 -20.78 -13.89
N PHE A 258 35.81 -20.66 -12.71
CA PHE A 258 35.61 -19.52 -11.85
C PHE A 258 36.93 -18.76 -11.62
N GLY A 259 36.93 -17.48 -11.96
CA GLY A 259 38.03 -16.55 -11.70
C GLY A 259 38.00 -15.96 -10.29
N PRO A 260 38.86 -14.99 -9.97
CA PRO A 260 38.71 -14.18 -8.76
C PRO A 260 37.50 -13.24 -8.89
N HIS A 261 36.50 -13.35 -8.02
CA HIS A 261 35.22 -12.63 -8.15
C HIS A 261 35.17 -11.33 -7.36
N ASN A 262 34.52 -10.31 -7.91
CA ASN A 262 33.97 -9.21 -7.13
C ASN A 262 32.59 -9.59 -6.57
N ILE A 263 32.26 -9.07 -5.40
CA ILE A 263 30.93 -9.18 -4.79
C ILE A 263 30.05 -8.06 -5.35
N ILE A 264 28.83 -8.40 -5.75
CA ILE A 264 27.82 -7.46 -6.24
C ILE A 264 26.60 -7.47 -5.32
N ILE A 265 26.11 -6.27 -5.03
CA ILE A 265 24.85 -6.05 -4.31
C ILE A 265 24.04 -5.04 -5.11
N ASN A 266 22.85 -5.41 -5.57
CA ASN A 266 22.01 -4.49 -6.33
C ASN A 266 20.51 -4.74 -6.14
N LEU A 267 19.74 -3.75 -6.57
CA LEU A 267 18.30 -3.84 -6.72
C LEU A 267 17.93 -3.33 -8.12
N THR A 268 17.53 -4.24 -8.99
CA THR A 268 16.92 -3.90 -10.29
C THR A 268 15.39 -4.06 -10.23
N PHE A 269 14.71 -3.65 -11.30
CA PHE A 269 13.27 -3.78 -11.41
C PHE A 269 12.82 -4.29 -12.78
N CYS A 270 11.78 -5.13 -12.80
CA CYS A 270 11.31 -5.84 -13.99
C CYS A 270 12.42 -6.68 -14.62
N GLY A 271 13.17 -6.13 -15.56
CA GLY A 271 14.27 -6.82 -16.22
C GLY A 271 13.85 -8.14 -16.87
N ASP A 272 14.85 -8.90 -17.28
CA ASP A 272 14.66 -10.13 -18.04
C ASP A 272 13.97 -11.25 -17.24
N TRP A 273 13.86 -11.14 -15.90
CA TRP A 273 13.19 -12.13 -15.05
C TRP A 273 11.95 -11.59 -14.32
N ALA A 274 12.11 -10.61 -13.41
CA ALA A 274 10.98 -10.08 -12.62
C ALA A 274 9.88 -9.44 -13.48
N GLY A 275 10.24 -9.00 -14.69
CA GLY A 275 9.40 -8.29 -15.64
C GLY A 275 8.66 -9.20 -16.61
N GLN A 276 8.98 -10.50 -16.64
CA GLN A 276 8.25 -11.44 -17.48
C GLN A 276 6.80 -11.53 -17.00
N ASP A 277 5.83 -11.27 -17.88
CA ASP A 277 4.41 -11.22 -17.51
C ASP A 277 3.93 -12.47 -16.77
N ALA A 278 4.43 -13.66 -17.14
CA ALA A 278 4.06 -14.90 -16.46
C ALA A 278 4.59 -14.99 -15.02
N ILE A 279 5.79 -14.48 -14.77
CA ILE A 279 6.42 -14.47 -13.44
C ILE A 279 5.83 -13.36 -12.58
N PHE A 280 5.67 -12.17 -13.16
CA PHE A 280 5.08 -11.00 -12.50
C PHE A 280 3.63 -11.26 -12.09
N ASN A 281 2.77 -11.67 -13.02
CA ASN A 281 1.37 -11.97 -12.71
C ASN A 281 1.23 -13.24 -11.86
N GLY A 282 2.13 -14.22 -12.03
CA GLY A 282 2.17 -15.43 -11.21
C GLY A 282 2.44 -15.15 -9.73
N ALA A 283 3.16 -14.06 -9.42
CA ALA A 283 3.35 -13.56 -8.07
C ALA A 283 2.11 -12.84 -7.48
N GLY A 284 1.03 -12.67 -8.25
CA GLY A 284 -0.13 -11.88 -7.86
C GLY A 284 0.01 -10.38 -8.11
N CYS A 285 1.03 -9.94 -8.85
CA CYS A 285 1.23 -8.53 -9.16
C CYS A 285 0.27 -8.04 -10.26
N PRO A 286 -0.29 -6.82 -10.15
CA PRO A 286 -1.30 -6.33 -11.09
C PRO A 286 -0.68 -5.69 -12.34
N GLY A 287 -1.29 -5.95 -13.51
CA GLY A 287 -0.92 -5.30 -14.78
C GLY A 287 0.35 -5.87 -15.41
N THR A 288 1.15 -5.02 -16.07
CA THR A 288 2.50 -5.39 -16.53
C THR A 288 3.53 -4.75 -15.62
N CYS A 289 4.71 -5.34 -15.50
CA CYS A 289 5.71 -4.83 -14.55
C CYS A 289 6.10 -3.37 -14.79
N VAL A 290 6.30 -2.97 -16.06
CA VAL A 290 6.62 -1.56 -16.38
C VAL A 290 5.45 -0.64 -16.07
N VAL A 291 4.22 -1.06 -16.37
CA VAL A 291 3.02 -0.30 -16.03
C VAL A 291 2.88 -0.19 -14.52
N PHE A 292 3.13 -1.25 -13.75
CA PHE A 292 3.15 -1.22 -12.30
C PHE A 292 4.18 -0.24 -11.74
N LEU A 293 5.40 -0.20 -12.30
CA LEU A 293 6.44 0.74 -11.87
C LEU A 293 6.17 2.20 -12.23
N VAL A 294 5.35 2.43 -13.25
CA VAL A 294 5.01 3.74 -13.82
C VAL A 294 3.71 4.28 -13.22
N ILE A 295 2.76 3.38 -12.93
CA ILE A 295 1.56 3.60 -12.11
C ILE A 295 1.90 3.35 -10.62
N LEU A 296 3.17 3.53 -10.24
CA LEU A 296 3.50 3.90 -8.86
C LEU A 296 3.57 5.44 -8.78
N PRO A 297 2.43 6.15 -8.69
CA PRO A 297 2.12 6.85 -7.48
C PRO A 297 1.50 5.83 -6.51
N VAL A 298 2.25 5.44 -5.48
CA VAL A 298 1.66 5.02 -4.19
C VAL A 298 0.50 4.00 -4.29
N LEU A 299 0.80 2.70 -4.46
CA LEU A 299 -0.14 1.64 -4.07
C LEU A 299 0.22 1.21 -2.64
N GLY A 300 -0.55 1.74 -1.70
CA GLY A 300 -0.25 1.83 -0.28
C GLY A 300 -0.16 3.29 0.10
N ALA A 301 -1.24 4.06 -0.10
CA ALA A 301 -1.33 5.36 0.51
C ALA A 301 -1.49 5.12 2.00
N TYR A 302 -0.36 5.07 2.70
CA TYR A 302 -0.36 5.15 4.14
C TYR A 302 -0.82 6.57 4.47
N TYR A 303 -1.95 6.67 5.16
CA TYR A 303 -2.44 7.94 5.66
C TYR A 303 -2.22 8.00 7.17
N ASP A 304 -1.66 9.11 7.63
CA ASP A 304 -1.54 9.40 9.07
C ASP A 304 -2.73 10.22 9.52
N GLN A 305 -3.25 9.93 10.72
CA GLN A 305 -4.39 10.63 11.29
C GLN A 305 -3.99 12.08 11.62
N THR A 306 -4.47 13.04 10.85
CA THR A 306 -4.20 14.46 11.09
C THR A 306 -5.24 15.12 11.97
N ASP A 307 -6.45 14.57 12.01
CA ASP A 307 -7.49 15.03 12.91
C ASP A 307 -8.41 13.91 13.45
N SER A 308 -8.87 14.07 14.69
CA SER A 308 -9.82 13.17 15.35
C SER A 308 -10.81 13.96 16.19
N TYR A 309 -12.10 13.74 15.97
CA TYR A 309 -13.18 14.43 16.66
C TYR A 309 -14.10 13.42 17.33
N ALA A 310 -14.18 13.48 18.64
CA ALA A 310 -15.19 12.78 19.42
C ALA A 310 -15.92 13.77 20.33
N GLY A 311 -17.23 13.57 20.49
CA GLY A 311 -17.99 14.31 21.47
C GLY A 311 -17.94 15.83 21.30
N SER A 312 -17.60 16.55 22.37
CA SER A 312 -17.53 18.02 22.40
C SER A 312 -16.52 18.64 21.42
N GLN A 313 -15.54 17.86 20.92
CA GLN A 313 -14.56 18.33 19.93
C GLN A 313 -15.21 18.72 18.60
N PHE A 314 -16.37 18.14 18.25
CA PHE A 314 -17.12 18.55 17.04
C PHE A 314 -17.44 20.05 17.04
N LEU A 315 -17.82 20.62 18.19
CA LEU A 315 -18.18 22.05 18.30
C LEU A 315 -16.97 22.99 18.25
N GLN A 316 -15.76 22.48 18.48
CA GLN A 316 -14.54 23.27 18.32
C GLN A 316 -14.17 23.38 16.84
N TRP A 317 -14.42 22.33 16.08
CA TRP A 317 -13.84 22.16 14.76
C TRP A 317 -14.81 22.39 13.61
N PHE A 318 -16.11 22.25 13.88
CA PHE A 318 -17.17 22.69 12.99
C PHE A 318 -17.76 24.03 13.45
N THR A 319 -18.32 24.75 12.49
CA THR A 319 -19.13 25.94 12.74
C THR A 319 -20.58 25.62 12.43
N VAL A 320 -21.48 25.87 13.39
CA VAL A 320 -22.92 25.88 13.15
C VAL A 320 -23.26 27.13 12.34
N VAL A 321 -23.78 26.97 11.14
CA VAL A 321 -24.09 28.09 10.24
C VAL A 321 -25.60 28.31 10.14
N GLY A 322 -26.02 29.55 10.40
CA GLY A 322 -27.39 29.99 10.16
C GLY A 322 -27.49 30.64 8.79
N ILE A 323 -27.98 29.89 7.81
CA ILE A 323 -28.12 30.33 6.41
C ILE A 323 -29.49 29.93 5.87
N ALA A 324 -29.97 30.62 4.84
CA ALA A 324 -31.05 30.10 4.02
C ALA A 324 -30.60 28.80 3.36
N ASP A 325 -31.50 27.82 3.24
CA ASP A 325 -31.18 26.53 2.68
C ASP A 325 -30.96 26.61 1.17
N PRO A 326 -29.76 26.27 0.64
CA PRO A 326 -29.49 26.31 -0.79
C PRO A 326 -30.39 25.38 -1.62
N THR A 327 -30.95 24.34 -1.01
CA THR A 327 -31.85 23.37 -1.66
C THR A 327 -33.33 23.63 -1.35
N HIS A 328 -33.65 24.86 -0.93
CA HIS A 328 -35.01 25.38 -0.73
C HIS A 328 -35.90 24.55 0.20
N GLY A 329 -35.31 23.86 1.18
CA GLY A 329 -36.02 23.07 2.17
C GLY A 329 -36.98 23.87 3.05
N ARG A 330 -37.97 23.17 3.61
CA ARG A 330 -38.83 23.66 4.70
C ARG A 330 -38.09 23.60 6.04
N VAL A 331 -36.90 24.19 6.07
CA VAL A 331 -35.97 24.20 7.20
C VAL A 331 -35.64 25.63 7.63
N ASN A 332 -35.26 25.79 8.88
CA ASN A 332 -34.61 26.99 9.40
C ASN A 332 -33.27 26.58 10.02
N TYR A 333 -32.16 26.79 9.30
CA TYR A 333 -30.84 26.55 9.89
C TYR A 333 -30.55 27.63 10.92
N VAL A 334 -30.53 27.23 12.18
CA VAL A 334 -30.32 28.16 13.28
C VAL A 334 -28.84 28.37 13.58
N GLY A 335 -28.50 29.52 14.16
CA GLY A 335 -27.13 29.80 14.63
C GLY A 335 -26.75 28.98 15.87
N PRO A 336 -25.46 29.00 16.28
CA PRO A 336 -24.92 28.17 17.36
C PRO A 336 -25.63 28.35 18.70
N TRP A 337 -25.97 29.59 19.07
CA TRP A 337 -26.65 29.89 20.33
C TRP A 337 -28.04 29.27 20.41
N THR A 338 -28.82 29.39 19.34
CA THR A 338 -30.16 28.79 19.25
C THR A 338 -30.07 27.28 19.19
N ALA A 339 -29.13 26.72 18.40
CA ALA A 339 -28.92 25.28 18.33
C ALA A 339 -28.63 24.67 19.71
N GLN A 340 -27.81 25.34 20.52
CA GLN A 340 -27.53 24.88 21.88
C GLN A 340 -28.72 25.08 22.82
N ALA A 341 -29.36 26.26 22.79
CA ALA A 341 -30.48 26.59 23.67
C ALA A 341 -31.71 25.69 23.45
N GLU A 342 -31.96 25.31 22.20
CA GLU A 342 -33.05 24.40 21.82
C GLU A 342 -32.65 22.92 21.87
N ASN A 343 -31.40 22.63 22.23
CA ASN A 343 -30.85 21.28 22.24
C ASN A 343 -31.00 20.62 20.85
N LEU A 344 -30.58 21.30 19.80
CA LEU A 344 -30.48 20.79 18.43
C LEU A 344 -29.06 20.29 18.13
N THR A 345 -28.05 20.82 18.82
CA THR A 345 -26.74 20.20 18.97
C THR A 345 -26.54 19.76 20.41
N PHE A 346 -25.97 18.57 20.60
CA PHE A 346 -25.66 18.02 21.92
C PHE A 346 -24.38 17.22 21.84
N ALA A 347 -23.52 17.33 22.85
CA ALA A 347 -22.24 16.63 22.86
C ALA A 347 -21.88 16.16 24.27
N THR A 348 -21.42 14.91 24.39
CA THR A 348 -20.73 14.35 25.57
C THR A 348 -19.27 14.09 25.20
N ASP A 349 -18.57 13.20 25.92
CA ASP A 349 -17.23 12.74 25.52
C ASP A 349 -17.29 11.71 24.37
N ASP A 350 -18.40 11.00 24.22
CA ASP A 350 -18.53 9.84 23.32
C ASP A 350 -19.65 9.96 22.28
N THR A 351 -20.52 10.98 22.36
CA THR A 351 -21.55 11.24 21.36
C THR A 351 -21.58 12.70 20.95
N PHE A 352 -21.76 12.93 19.66
CA PHE A 352 -22.18 14.20 19.11
C PHE A 352 -23.49 14.03 18.34
N ILE A 353 -24.52 14.75 18.77
CA ILE A 353 -25.85 14.75 18.17
C ILE A 353 -26.14 16.06 17.45
N LEU A 354 -26.66 15.92 16.23
CA LEU A 354 -27.29 16.97 15.46
C LEU A 354 -28.73 16.54 15.13
N ARG A 355 -29.73 17.35 15.45
CA ARG A 355 -31.15 16.99 15.28
C ARG A 355 -32.03 18.14 14.78
N ALA A 356 -33.16 17.79 14.19
CA ALA A 356 -34.25 18.73 13.95
C ALA A 356 -35.08 18.98 15.22
N ASP A 357 -35.77 20.11 15.28
CA ASP A 357 -36.85 20.34 16.24
C ASP A 357 -37.95 19.29 16.02
N TYR A 358 -38.32 18.57 17.08
CA TYR A 358 -39.39 17.55 17.06
C TYR A 358 -40.55 17.88 18.03
N LYS A 359 -40.64 19.14 18.48
CA LYS A 359 -41.63 19.61 19.47
C LYS A 359 -42.58 20.65 18.88
N SER A 360 -42.09 21.56 18.04
CA SER A 360 -42.89 22.70 17.59
C SER A 360 -43.74 22.39 16.36
N LYS A 361 -45.02 22.77 16.39
CA LYS A 361 -45.83 22.95 15.18
C LYS A 361 -45.51 24.29 14.54
N LEU A 362 -45.48 24.31 13.21
CA LEU A 362 -45.10 25.49 12.43
C LEU A 362 -46.33 26.17 11.82
N GLY A 363 -46.25 27.49 11.66
CA GLY A 363 -47.21 28.25 10.85
C GLY A 363 -46.86 28.19 9.36
N THR A 364 -47.85 28.28 8.48
CA THR A 364 -47.70 28.13 7.02
C THR A 364 -46.90 29.27 6.35
N THR A 365 -46.72 30.40 7.04
CA THR A 365 -46.01 31.59 6.53
C THR A 365 -44.72 31.91 7.27
N GLY A 366 -44.41 31.16 8.35
CA GLY A 366 -43.21 31.35 9.16
C GLY A 366 -41.97 30.64 8.60
N PRO A 367 -40.82 30.69 9.30
CA PRO A 367 -39.65 29.90 8.95
C PRO A 367 -39.95 28.39 8.98
N GLY A 368 -39.09 27.60 8.32
CA GLY A 368 -39.18 26.13 8.35
C GLY A 368 -38.83 25.53 9.71
N ARG A 369 -38.80 24.20 9.79
CA ARG A 369 -38.46 23.48 11.02
C ARG A 369 -37.01 23.77 11.41
N ASN A 370 -36.77 24.12 12.68
CA ASN A 370 -35.41 24.40 13.13
C ASN A 370 -34.53 23.15 12.97
N SER A 371 -33.35 23.33 12.40
CA SER A 371 -32.34 22.29 12.20
C SER A 371 -30.96 22.94 12.15
N VAL A 372 -29.93 22.14 11.88
CA VAL A 372 -28.53 22.56 11.97
C VAL A 372 -27.77 22.14 10.71
N ARG A 373 -26.88 23.01 10.26
CA ARG A 373 -25.86 22.74 9.24
C ARG A 373 -24.49 23.07 9.79
N LEU A 374 -23.58 22.12 9.69
CA LEU A 374 -22.21 22.22 10.17
C LEU A 374 -21.27 22.38 8.99
N HIS A 375 -20.31 23.30 9.09
CA HIS A 375 -19.19 23.42 8.16
C HIS A 375 -17.89 23.16 8.91
N SER A 376 -17.01 22.32 8.37
CA SER A 376 -15.66 22.20 8.91
C SER A 376 -14.92 23.53 8.83
N ARG A 377 -14.02 23.77 9.79
CA ARG A 377 -13.11 24.92 9.75
C ARG A 377 -11.97 24.72 8.77
N LYS A 378 -11.37 23.52 8.69
CA LYS A 378 -10.34 23.22 7.68
C LYS A 378 -10.98 22.79 6.35
N LEU A 379 -10.17 22.94 5.30
CA LEU A 379 -10.39 22.40 3.98
C LEU A 379 -9.39 21.25 3.75
N TYR A 380 -9.79 20.25 2.99
CA TYR A 380 -8.99 19.08 2.65
C TYR A 380 -8.92 18.88 1.14
N THR A 381 -7.77 18.46 0.63
CA THR A 381 -7.58 18.06 -0.77
C THR A 381 -7.58 16.54 -0.88
N GLU A 382 -6.42 15.93 -0.71
CA GLU A 382 -6.26 14.48 -0.62
C GLU A 382 -6.40 14.06 0.83
N ALA A 383 -7.38 13.22 1.11
CA ALA A 383 -7.66 12.79 2.47
C ALA A 383 -8.49 11.51 2.47
N VAL A 384 -8.38 10.77 3.57
CA VAL A 384 -9.34 9.76 3.97
C VAL A 384 -10.14 10.28 5.15
N ILE A 385 -11.47 10.26 5.02
CA ILE A 385 -12.40 10.73 6.06
C ILE A 385 -13.25 9.56 6.51
N ILE A 386 -13.15 9.21 7.79
CA ILE A 386 -13.91 8.10 8.39
C ILE A 386 -14.93 8.65 9.38
N PHE A 387 -16.19 8.27 9.20
CA PHE A 387 -17.31 8.61 10.06
C PHE A 387 -17.80 7.35 10.77
N ASN A 388 -17.77 7.35 12.09
CA ASN A 388 -18.41 6.32 12.90
C ASN A 388 -19.78 6.84 13.38
N ILE A 389 -20.84 6.39 12.72
CA ILE A 389 -22.20 6.90 12.89
C ILE A 389 -23.04 5.83 13.60
N ARG A 390 -23.65 6.16 14.74
CA ARG A 390 -24.55 5.27 15.49
C ARG A 390 -26.00 5.40 15.04
N HIS A 391 -26.39 6.60 14.65
CA HIS A 391 -27.74 6.93 14.19
C HIS A 391 -27.68 8.01 13.12
N MET A 392 -28.57 7.97 12.13
CA MET A 392 -28.78 9.02 11.14
C MET A 392 -30.27 9.40 11.06
N PRO A 393 -30.61 10.62 10.58
CA PRO A 393 -32.00 11.05 10.53
C PRO A 393 -32.88 10.14 9.69
N GLU A 394 -34.08 9.87 10.19
CA GLU A 394 -35.13 9.12 9.46
C GLU A 394 -36.48 9.84 9.57
N GLY A 395 -37.36 9.55 8.62
CA GLY A 395 -38.76 9.96 8.64
C GLY A 395 -39.22 10.63 7.36
N CYS A 396 -40.53 10.77 7.19
CA CYS A 396 -41.06 11.47 6.01
C CYS A 396 -40.67 12.95 6.01
N GLY A 397 -40.15 13.41 4.88
CA GLY A 397 -39.73 14.78 4.65
C GLY A 397 -38.31 15.11 5.11
N THR A 398 -37.55 14.19 5.72
CA THR A 398 -36.14 14.44 6.06
C THR A 398 -35.24 14.31 4.83
N TRP A 399 -34.19 15.13 4.78
CA TRP A 399 -33.09 15.02 3.82
C TRP A 399 -31.77 15.27 4.56
N PRO A 400 -31.20 14.23 5.19
CA PRO A 400 -29.90 14.32 5.82
C PRO A 400 -28.77 14.11 4.82
N ALA A 401 -27.64 14.79 5.06
CA ALA A 401 -26.44 14.64 4.26
C ALA A 401 -25.15 14.73 5.10
N VAL A 402 -24.18 13.87 4.77
CA VAL A 402 -22.76 13.97 5.13
C VAL A 402 -21.98 14.01 3.83
N TRP A 403 -21.31 15.12 3.57
CA TRP A 403 -20.76 15.42 2.25
C TRP A 403 -19.59 16.38 2.34
N THR A 404 -18.92 16.60 1.22
CA THR A 404 -17.83 17.57 1.12
C THR A 404 -18.00 18.46 -0.09
N VAL A 405 -17.64 19.73 0.01
CA VAL A 405 -17.81 20.69 -1.08
C VAL A 405 -16.70 21.72 -1.13
N GLY A 406 -16.31 22.10 -2.33
CA GLY A 406 -15.35 23.17 -2.53
C GLY A 406 -15.94 24.58 -2.43
N SER A 407 -15.08 25.60 -2.47
CA SER A 407 -15.47 27.00 -2.21
C SER A 407 -16.37 27.64 -3.27
N ASN A 408 -16.35 27.15 -4.52
CA ASN A 408 -17.11 27.68 -5.64
C ASN A 408 -17.91 26.54 -6.29
N TRP A 409 -19.11 26.29 -5.80
CA TRP A 409 -19.96 25.23 -6.29
C TRP A 409 -20.57 25.57 -7.68
N PRO A 410 -20.67 24.62 -8.63
CA PRO A 410 -20.14 23.26 -8.60
C PRO A 410 -18.72 23.15 -9.22
N LYS A 411 -18.07 24.29 -9.51
CA LYS A 411 -16.75 24.34 -10.16
C LYS A 411 -15.63 23.67 -9.37
N ASN A 412 -15.73 23.69 -8.05
CA ASN A 412 -14.78 23.05 -7.16
C ASN A 412 -15.18 21.63 -6.73
N GLY A 413 -16.26 21.08 -7.27
CA GLY A 413 -16.72 19.74 -6.93
C GLY A 413 -17.49 19.66 -5.61
N GLU A 414 -18.25 18.57 -5.51
CA GLU A 414 -19.01 18.10 -4.35
C GLU A 414 -18.96 16.57 -4.33
N VAL A 415 -18.84 16.00 -3.13
CA VAL A 415 -18.86 14.55 -2.89
C VAL A 415 -19.88 14.26 -1.80
N ASP A 416 -20.96 13.59 -2.16
CA ASP A 416 -21.99 13.12 -1.24
C ASP A 416 -21.65 11.72 -0.76
N ILE A 417 -21.33 11.61 0.53
CA ILE A 417 -20.83 10.38 1.15
C ILE A 417 -21.98 9.60 1.76
N VAL A 418 -22.86 10.30 2.50
CA VAL A 418 -24.11 9.78 3.02
C VAL A 418 -25.21 10.73 2.63
N GLU A 419 -26.11 10.33 1.75
CA GLU A 419 -27.26 11.12 1.35
C GLU A 419 -28.48 10.23 1.06
N GLY A 420 -29.66 10.75 1.37
CA GLY A 420 -30.91 10.09 1.07
C GLY A 420 -32.08 10.96 1.49
N VAL A 421 -33.28 10.57 1.06
CA VAL A 421 -34.49 11.36 1.36
C VAL A 421 -35.59 10.51 1.95
N ASN A 422 -36.44 11.17 2.75
CA ASN A 422 -37.56 10.55 3.41
C ASN A 422 -37.11 9.31 4.22
N SER A 423 -37.83 8.19 4.10
CA SER A 423 -37.51 6.92 4.76
C SER A 423 -36.93 5.89 3.80
N GLU A 424 -36.14 6.35 2.83
CA GLU A 424 -35.33 5.48 1.96
C GLU A 424 -34.35 4.65 2.81
N ARG A 425 -33.88 3.53 2.24
CA ARG A 425 -33.09 2.50 2.96
C ARG A 425 -31.70 2.27 2.39
N MET A 426 -31.45 2.77 1.19
CA MET A 426 -30.19 2.62 0.48
C MET A 426 -29.55 3.99 0.37
N ASN A 427 -28.26 4.06 0.71
CA ASN A 427 -27.50 5.30 0.62
C ASN A 427 -27.25 5.69 -0.83
N MET A 428 -27.30 6.98 -1.10
CA MET A 428 -26.86 7.60 -2.35
C MET A 428 -25.46 8.18 -2.17
N MET A 429 -24.55 7.84 -3.09
CA MET A 429 -23.18 8.35 -3.12
C MET A 429 -22.97 9.00 -4.48
N HIS A 430 -22.89 10.33 -4.52
CA HIS A 430 -22.90 11.11 -5.75
C HIS A 430 -21.78 12.14 -5.78
N LEU A 431 -21.41 12.53 -7.01
CA LEU A 431 -20.50 13.62 -7.30
C LEU A 431 -21.22 14.68 -8.12
N HIS A 432 -20.99 15.94 -7.76
CA HIS A 432 -21.44 17.09 -8.53
C HIS A 432 -20.25 17.93 -8.97
N THR A 433 -20.19 18.22 -10.26
CA THR A 433 -19.11 18.98 -10.91
C THR A 433 -19.69 19.97 -11.91
N SER A 434 -18.81 20.72 -12.59
CA SER A 434 -19.20 21.56 -13.72
C SER A 434 -18.37 21.24 -14.96
N SER A 435 -18.84 21.67 -16.14
CA SER A 435 -18.03 21.67 -17.37
C SER A 435 -16.74 22.49 -17.26
N SER A 436 -16.67 23.50 -16.38
CA SER A 436 -15.43 24.24 -16.13
C SER A 436 -14.46 23.48 -15.21
N THR A 437 -13.16 23.62 -15.44
CA THR A 437 -12.10 23.15 -14.54
C THR A 437 -11.84 24.14 -13.43
N TRP A 438 -11.39 23.66 -12.27
CA TRP A 438 -10.80 24.51 -11.25
C TRP A 438 -9.33 24.77 -11.58
N SER A 439 -8.97 26.03 -11.81
CA SER A 439 -7.56 26.42 -11.94
C SER A 439 -6.97 26.68 -10.55
N SER A 440 -6.07 25.81 -10.08
CA SER A 440 -5.14 26.21 -9.02
C SER A 440 -4.23 27.30 -9.59
N ALA A 441 -4.13 28.45 -8.91
CA ALA A 441 -3.20 29.51 -9.32
C ALA A 441 -1.72 29.17 -9.05
N LEU A 442 -1.40 27.90 -8.75
CA LEU A 442 -0.07 27.46 -8.36
C LEU A 442 0.20 26.09 -9.01
N SER A 443 1.22 26.07 -9.87
CA SER A 443 1.96 24.92 -10.41
C SER A 443 1.54 24.39 -11.79
N TYR A 444 2.39 24.71 -12.77
CA TYR A 444 2.58 24.13 -14.11
C TYR A 444 1.44 24.26 -15.15
N PRO A 445 1.75 24.70 -16.38
CA PRO A 445 0.75 24.78 -17.45
C PRO A 445 0.43 23.37 -17.96
N HIS A 446 -0.55 22.71 -17.34
CA HIS A 446 -1.28 21.67 -18.05
C HIS A 446 -2.06 22.35 -19.19
N PRO A 447 -1.97 21.87 -20.44
CA PRO A 447 -2.80 22.41 -21.50
C PRO A 447 -4.26 22.28 -21.06
N LEU A 448 -4.95 23.42 -20.96
CA LEU A 448 -6.38 23.48 -20.66
C LEU A 448 -7.15 22.74 -21.76
N THR A 449 -7.32 21.44 -21.60
CA THR A 449 -8.32 20.70 -22.36
C THR A 449 -9.67 21.05 -21.74
N SER A 450 -10.54 21.66 -22.55
CA SER A 450 -11.93 21.87 -22.18
C SER A 450 -12.58 20.50 -22.00
N HIS A 451 -12.52 19.94 -20.79
CA HIS A 451 -13.27 18.75 -20.40
C HIS A 451 -14.74 19.16 -20.24
N VAL A 452 -15.37 19.37 -21.40
CA VAL A 452 -16.82 19.41 -21.55
C VAL A 452 -17.29 18.03 -21.12
N ASP A 453 -18.03 17.97 -20.01
CA ASP A 453 -18.68 16.77 -19.48
C ASP A 453 -17.80 15.79 -18.67
N CYS A 454 -17.73 16.00 -17.34
CA CYS A 454 -17.17 15.00 -16.41
C CYS A 454 -18.10 13.79 -16.37
N THR A 455 -17.72 12.69 -17.02
CA THR A 455 -18.48 11.45 -17.05
C THR A 455 -17.66 10.28 -16.48
N MET A 456 -18.33 9.47 -15.66
CA MET A 456 -17.81 8.24 -15.05
C MET A 456 -18.13 7.00 -15.90
N PRO A 457 -17.31 5.94 -15.86
CA PRO A 457 -17.64 4.68 -16.52
C PRO A 457 -18.92 4.07 -15.92
N LEU A 458 -19.75 3.44 -16.77
CA LEU A 458 -20.95 2.75 -16.30
C LEU A 458 -20.59 1.57 -15.37
N ASN A 459 -19.62 0.75 -15.79
CA ASN A 459 -19.10 -0.38 -15.03
C ASN A 459 -17.84 0.03 -14.28
N ARG A 460 -17.87 -0.14 -12.96
CA ARG A 460 -16.79 0.25 -12.05
C ARG A 460 -16.60 -0.87 -11.03
N THR A 461 -15.38 -1.04 -10.53
CA THR A 461 -15.09 -2.04 -9.49
C THR A 461 -15.64 -1.54 -8.15
N GLN A 462 -16.93 -1.74 -7.93
CA GLN A 462 -17.67 -1.29 -6.74
C GLN A 462 -18.76 -2.31 -6.39
N THR A 463 -19.21 -2.34 -5.13
CA THR A 463 -20.32 -3.21 -4.69
C THR A 463 -21.70 -2.57 -4.91
N GLY A 464 -21.76 -1.24 -5.03
CA GLY A 464 -22.97 -0.48 -5.33
C GLY A 464 -23.37 -0.53 -6.81
N ILE A 465 -24.59 -0.09 -7.10
CA ILE A 465 -25.13 -0.05 -8.46
C ILE A 465 -25.00 1.38 -8.99
N THR A 466 -24.35 1.54 -10.15
CA THR A 466 -24.27 2.84 -10.83
C THR A 466 -25.68 3.36 -11.13
N ASP A 467 -25.96 4.58 -10.68
CA ASP A 467 -27.23 5.29 -10.89
C ASP A 467 -27.14 6.15 -12.15
N ALA A 468 -26.28 7.17 -12.08
CA ALA A 468 -25.99 8.10 -13.16
C ALA A 468 -24.48 8.21 -13.39
N THR A 469 -24.08 8.45 -14.63
CA THR A 469 -22.66 8.54 -15.02
C THR A 469 -22.18 9.96 -15.26
N ASN A 470 -23.08 10.93 -15.48
CA ASN A 470 -22.70 12.30 -15.79
C ASN A 470 -22.64 13.16 -14.53
N CYS A 471 -21.49 13.68 -14.17
CA CYS A 471 -21.30 14.43 -12.94
C CYS A 471 -21.52 15.94 -13.14
N ASP A 472 -21.74 16.42 -14.36
CA ASP A 472 -21.95 17.84 -14.66
C ASP A 472 -23.40 18.24 -14.36
N THR A 473 -23.58 19.08 -13.34
CA THR A 473 -24.91 19.48 -12.87
C THR A 473 -25.71 20.27 -13.88
N SER A 474 -25.04 20.86 -14.90
CA SER A 474 -25.69 21.67 -15.93
C SER A 474 -26.41 20.86 -17.01
N VAL A 475 -26.18 19.54 -17.07
CA VAL A 475 -26.72 18.68 -18.14
C VAL A 475 -27.66 17.59 -17.65
N ASN A 476 -27.76 17.37 -16.34
CA ASN A 476 -28.64 16.34 -15.75
C ASN A 476 -29.51 16.87 -14.59
N TYR A 477 -29.92 18.14 -14.65
CA TYR A 477 -30.82 18.73 -13.64
C TYR A 477 -30.28 18.59 -12.21
N ASN A 478 -28.95 18.71 -12.04
CA ASN A 478 -28.25 18.56 -10.76
C ASN A 478 -28.34 17.15 -10.14
N GLU A 479 -28.60 16.10 -10.92
CA GLU A 479 -28.56 14.71 -10.42
C GLU A 479 -27.14 14.28 -10.05
N GLY A 480 -26.12 14.82 -10.74
CA GLY A 480 -24.74 14.36 -10.58
C GLY A 480 -24.53 12.92 -11.07
N CYS A 481 -23.34 12.36 -10.81
CA CYS A 481 -23.03 10.97 -11.11
C CYS A 481 -22.85 10.19 -9.82
N GLY A 482 -23.37 8.98 -9.73
CA GLY A 482 -23.41 8.30 -8.45
C GLY A 482 -23.63 6.80 -8.52
N ALA A 483 -23.75 6.22 -7.33
CA ALA A 483 -24.13 4.84 -7.12
C ALA A 483 -25.02 4.72 -5.89
N TYR A 484 -25.98 3.79 -5.94
CA TYR A 484 -26.70 3.34 -4.75
C TYR A 484 -25.95 2.21 -4.07
N ASP A 485 -25.92 2.24 -2.75
CA ASP A 485 -25.54 1.05 -1.98
C ASP A 485 -26.61 -0.04 -2.16
N THR A 486 -26.19 -1.30 -2.24
CA THR A 486 -27.10 -2.46 -2.37
C THR A 486 -27.57 -2.99 -1.01
N ASN A 487 -26.95 -2.56 0.08
CA ASN A 487 -27.31 -2.94 1.43
C ASN A 487 -28.46 -2.06 1.96
N PRO A 488 -29.64 -2.62 2.28
CA PRO A 488 -30.77 -1.86 2.82
C PRO A 488 -30.57 -1.37 4.28
N ARG A 489 -29.39 -1.62 4.86
CA ARG A 489 -28.94 -1.09 6.16
C ARG A 489 -27.91 0.03 6.02
N SER A 490 -27.60 0.46 4.79
CA SER A 490 -26.71 1.59 4.54
C SER A 490 -27.32 2.91 4.97
N PHE A 491 -28.66 3.04 4.92
CA PHE A 491 -29.31 4.31 5.19
C PHE A 491 -30.59 4.21 6.02
N GLY A 492 -30.93 5.31 6.69
CA GLY A 492 -32.22 5.56 7.33
C GLY A 492 -32.61 4.48 8.37
N PRO A 493 -33.88 4.02 8.38
CA PRO A 493 -34.36 3.08 9.39
C PRO A 493 -33.61 1.75 9.44
N GLY A 494 -33.10 1.26 8.31
CA GLY A 494 -32.31 0.03 8.26
C GLY A 494 -30.97 0.17 8.96
N PHE A 495 -30.30 1.32 8.74
CA PHE A 495 -29.06 1.69 9.41
C PHE A 495 -29.25 1.83 10.92
N ASN A 496 -30.26 2.59 11.33
CA ASN A 496 -30.56 2.85 12.74
C ASN A 496 -30.91 1.57 13.51
N ALA A 497 -31.73 0.69 12.93
CA ALA A 497 -32.09 -0.58 13.54
C ALA A 497 -30.89 -1.52 13.75
N ASN A 498 -29.80 -1.34 13.00
CA ASN A 498 -28.58 -2.11 13.12
C ASN A 498 -27.53 -1.49 14.08
N GLY A 499 -27.83 -0.35 14.71
CA GLY A 499 -26.87 0.41 15.52
C GLY A 499 -25.84 1.18 14.70
N GLY A 500 -26.17 1.44 13.43
CA GLY A 500 -25.39 2.22 12.48
C GLY A 500 -24.24 1.48 11.83
N GLY A 501 -23.09 2.15 11.71
CA GLY A 501 -21.93 1.65 10.99
C GLY A 501 -20.84 2.70 10.76
N TRP A 502 -19.93 2.38 9.84
CA TRP A 502 -18.85 3.23 9.41
C TRP A 502 -19.01 3.60 7.95
N TYR A 503 -18.82 4.87 7.65
CA TYR A 503 -18.61 5.37 6.29
C TYR A 503 -17.17 5.85 6.18
N ALA A 504 -16.50 5.53 5.09
CA ALA A 504 -15.19 6.11 4.77
C ALA A 504 -15.21 6.65 3.34
N MET A 505 -14.56 7.79 3.13
CA MET A 505 -14.29 8.35 1.82
C MET A 505 -12.79 8.56 1.67
N GLU A 506 -12.19 7.98 0.64
CA GLU A 506 -10.83 8.27 0.19
C GLU A 506 -10.92 9.17 -1.03
N ARG A 507 -10.15 10.26 -1.03
CA ARG A 507 -9.93 11.09 -2.20
C ARG A 507 -8.44 11.27 -2.44
N THR A 508 -8.02 10.98 -3.66
CA THR A 508 -6.67 11.25 -4.19
C THR A 508 -6.75 12.20 -5.38
N GLU A 509 -5.63 12.49 -6.03
CA GLU A 509 -5.62 13.19 -7.32
C GLU A 509 -6.30 12.40 -8.46
N THR A 510 -6.36 11.07 -8.34
CA THR A 510 -6.77 10.17 -9.43
C THR A 510 -8.09 9.46 -9.18
N GLU A 511 -8.65 9.50 -7.98
CA GLU A 511 -9.86 8.76 -7.67
C GLU A 511 -10.56 9.24 -6.40
N ILE A 512 -11.85 8.89 -6.31
CA ILE A 512 -12.64 8.97 -5.08
C ILE A 512 -13.26 7.59 -4.84
N LYS A 513 -13.12 7.04 -3.64
CA LYS A 513 -13.72 5.77 -3.20
C LYS A 513 -14.56 6.02 -1.95
N ILE A 514 -15.74 5.41 -1.86
CA ILE A 514 -16.61 5.46 -0.68
C ILE A 514 -16.93 4.03 -0.23
N TRP A 515 -16.72 3.74 1.05
CA TRP A 515 -17.05 2.45 1.67
C TRP A 515 -18.11 2.62 2.73
N PHE A 516 -18.90 1.55 2.92
CA PHE A 516 -19.82 1.39 4.03
C PHE A 516 -19.59 0.03 4.69
N TRP A 517 -19.48 0.02 6.02
CA TRP A 517 -19.52 -1.18 6.84
C TRP A 517 -20.60 -1.06 7.90
N GLU A 518 -21.50 -2.02 7.95
CA GLU A 518 -22.53 -2.08 8.98
C GLU A 518 -21.93 -2.36 10.37
N ARG A 519 -22.57 -1.91 11.44
CA ARG A 519 -22.05 -1.97 12.83
C ARG A 519 -21.50 -3.34 13.24
N ASN A 520 -22.16 -4.41 12.81
CA ASN A 520 -21.83 -5.79 13.17
C ASN A 520 -21.12 -6.56 12.03
N SER A 521 -20.61 -5.85 11.03
CA SER A 521 -19.86 -6.45 9.92
C SER A 521 -18.59 -7.13 10.45
N THR A 522 -18.35 -8.37 10.03
CA THR A 522 -17.06 -9.06 10.28
C THR A 522 -15.96 -8.61 9.33
N ASN A 523 -16.30 -7.82 8.31
CA ASN A 523 -15.39 -7.41 7.24
C ASN A 523 -14.94 -5.95 7.39
N VAL A 524 -15.31 -5.27 8.48
CA VAL A 524 -14.77 -3.93 8.77
C VAL A 524 -13.29 -4.06 9.11
N PRO A 525 -12.38 -3.34 8.42
CA PRO A 525 -10.96 -3.35 8.77
C PRO A 525 -10.75 -2.84 10.19
N GLN A 526 -9.81 -3.43 10.94
CA GLN A 526 -9.50 -2.99 12.30
C GLN A 526 -9.12 -1.50 12.35
N GLN A 527 -8.32 -1.06 11.36
CA GLN A 527 -7.96 0.34 11.12
C GLN A 527 -9.16 1.29 11.14
N VAL A 528 -10.28 0.86 10.55
CA VAL A 528 -11.54 1.61 10.50
C VAL A 528 -12.32 1.48 11.80
N SER A 529 -12.53 0.25 12.30
CA SER A 529 -13.39 0.05 13.48
C SER A 529 -12.80 0.65 14.76
N CYS A 530 -11.48 0.57 14.92
CA CYS A 530 -10.76 1.12 16.06
C CYS A 530 -10.33 2.58 15.84
N GLY A 531 -10.33 3.06 14.59
CA GLY A 531 -9.77 4.35 14.22
C GLY A 531 -8.28 4.41 14.59
N GLU A 532 -7.46 3.57 13.95
CA GLU A 532 -6.01 3.58 14.18
C GLU A 532 -5.39 4.92 13.75
N THR A 533 -4.18 5.23 14.20
CA THR A 533 -3.51 6.51 13.86
C THR A 533 -2.82 6.50 12.50
N ALA A 534 -2.65 5.32 11.91
CA ALA A 534 -2.14 5.12 10.56
C ALA A 534 -3.01 4.08 9.87
N ILE A 535 -3.35 4.30 8.60
CA ILE A 535 -4.25 3.44 7.84
C ILE A 535 -3.71 3.17 6.44
N ASP A 536 -4.13 2.04 5.86
CA ASP A 536 -3.85 1.64 4.48
C ASP A 536 -5.16 1.22 3.81
N THR A 537 -5.67 2.09 2.95
CA THR A 537 -6.96 1.94 2.26
C THR A 537 -6.98 0.78 1.27
N GLU A 538 -5.83 0.32 0.78
CA GLU A 538 -5.75 -0.81 -0.15
C GLU A 538 -6.16 -2.13 0.52
N THR A 539 -6.10 -2.19 1.85
CA THR A 539 -6.53 -3.36 2.64
C THR A 539 -8.03 -3.42 2.88
N TRP A 540 -8.80 -2.39 2.48
CA TRP A 540 -10.21 -2.24 2.85
C TRP A 540 -11.19 -2.95 1.92
N GLY A 541 -10.70 -3.52 0.81
CA GLY A 541 -11.50 -4.24 -0.17
C GLY A 541 -12.29 -3.32 -1.11
N ILE A 542 -13.24 -3.91 -1.84
CA ILE A 542 -13.99 -3.22 -2.90
C ILE A 542 -14.92 -2.13 -2.29
N PRO A 543 -14.84 -0.86 -2.76
CA PRO A 543 -15.68 0.21 -2.25
C PRO A 543 -17.16 0.05 -2.64
N ALA A 544 -18.05 0.69 -1.89
CA ALA A 544 -19.48 0.80 -2.21
C ALA A 544 -19.71 1.67 -3.45
N ALA A 545 -18.96 2.77 -3.60
CA ALA A 545 -18.93 3.58 -4.80
C ALA A 545 -17.48 3.90 -5.20
N TYR A 546 -17.17 3.78 -6.48
CA TYR A 546 -15.85 4.10 -7.04
C TYR A 546 -15.97 5.17 -8.12
N PHE A 547 -15.09 6.17 -8.11
CA PHE A 547 -15.07 7.24 -9.09
C PHE A 547 -13.62 7.47 -9.57
N PRO A 548 -13.19 6.73 -10.60
CA PRO A 548 -11.84 6.89 -11.16
C PRO A 548 -11.73 8.16 -12.00
N SER A 549 -10.53 8.74 -12.05
CA SER A 549 -10.17 9.69 -13.09
C SER A 549 -10.29 9.04 -14.46
N THR A 550 -10.88 9.77 -15.41
CA THR A 550 -11.00 9.37 -16.81
C THR A 550 -10.47 10.46 -17.73
N SER A 551 -10.35 10.18 -19.02
CA SER A 551 -10.02 11.21 -20.02
C SER A 551 -11.01 12.37 -20.07
N ASN A 552 -12.22 12.18 -19.55
CA ASN A 552 -13.29 13.19 -19.56
C ASN A 552 -13.53 13.78 -18.16
N CYS A 553 -13.03 13.13 -17.10
CA CYS A 553 -13.15 13.61 -15.74
C CYS A 553 -11.87 13.37 -14.95
N THR A 554 -10.97 14.34 -14.96
CA THR A 554 -9.77 14.34 -14.11
C THR A 554 -10.13 14.84 -12.71
N ILE A 555 -10.03 13.99 -11.68
CA ILE A 555 -10.43 14.32 -10.30
C ILE A 555 -9.68 15.54 -9.78
N SER A 556 -8.35 15.60 -9.94
CA SER A 556 -7.54 16.75 -9.49
C SER A 556 -7.91 18.09 -10.13
N GLU A 557 -8.55 18.10 -11.31
CA GLU A 557 -8.99 19.31 -11.99
C GLU A 557 -10.44 19.72 -11.66
N LYS A 558 -11.26 18.77 -11.19
CA LYS A 558 -12.68 18.99 -10.89
C LYS A 558 -12.93 19.28 -9.42
N PHE A 559 -12.05 18.81 -8.54
CA PHE A 559 -12.23 18.91 -7.11
C PHE A 559 -11.14 19.81 -6.49
N GLY A 560 -11.55 20.91 -5.87
CA GLY A 560 -10.63 21.80 -5.14
C GLY A 560 -10.47 21.38 -3.67
N PRO A 561 -9.89 22.23 -2.81
CA PRO A 561 -9.96 22.04 -1.37
C PRO A 561 -11.41 22.07 -0.87
N HIS A 562 -11.84 21.01 -0.19
CA HIS A 562 -13.21 20.79 0.28
C HIS A 562 -13.37 21.02 1.77
N ARG A 563 -14.49 21.62 2.17
CA ARG A 563 -14.98 21.53 3.56
C ARG A 563 -15.87 20.30 3.72
N ILE A 564 -15.91 19.73 4.91
CA ILE A 564 -16.90 18.73 5.32
C ILE A 564 -18.18 19.46 5.73
N ILE A 565 -19.32 18.97 5.28
CA ILE A 565 -20.66 19.43 5.66
C ILE A 565 -21.46 18.28 6.24
N ILE A 566 -22.15 18.56 7.34
CA ILE A 566 -23.14 17.67 7.96
C ILE A 566 -24.40 18.49 8.18
N ASN A 567 -25.52 18.07 7.60
CA ASN A 567 -26.78 18.78 7.77
C ASN A 567 -27.99 17.86 7.73
N LEU A 568 -29.11 18.43 8.17
CA LEU A 568 -30.44 17.88 8.01
C LEU A 568 -31.36 18.98 7.51
N THR A 569 -31.70 18.94 6.21
CA THR A 569 -32.82 19.75 5.68
C THR A 569 -34.10 18.93 5.67
N LEU A 570 -35.22 19.57 5.33
CA LEU A 570 -36.50 18.91 5.16
C LEU A 570 -37.19 19.39 3.89
N CYS A 571 -37.87 18.49 3.18
CA CYS A 571 -38.51 18.77 1.88
C CYS A 571 -37.51 19.31 0.84
N GLY A 572 -37.75 20.49 0.29
CA GLY A 572 -36.86 21.11 -0.68
C GLY A 572 -36.85 20.42 -2.04
N ASP A 573 -35.80 20.72 -2.78
CA ASP A 573 -35.68 20.39 -4.21
C ASP A 573 -35.65 18.89 -4.51
N LEU A 574 -35.39 18.03 -3.52
CA LEU A 574 -35.40 16.57 -3.67
C LEU A 574 -36.47 15.90 -2.80
N ALA A 575 -36.33 15.92 -1.47
CA ALA A 575 -37.28 15.22 -0.58
C ALA A 575 -38.70 15.76 -0.66
N GLY A 576 -38.85 17.04 -1.05
CA GLY A 576 -40.14 17.72 -1.20
C GLY A 576 -40.83 17.48 -2.55
N GLN A 577 -40.13 16.91 -3.53
CA GLN A 577 -40.75 16.61 -4.82
C GLN A 577 -41.91 15.63 -4.64
N VAL A 578 -43.06 15.95 -5.26
CA VAL A 578 -44.33 15.23 -5.03
C VAL A 578 -44.18 13.73 -5.28
N ASP A 579 -43.48 13.35 -6.35
CA ASP A 579 -43.31 11.93 -6.70
C ASP A 579 -42.32 11.21 -5.79
N VAL A 580 -41.20 11.84 -5.41
CA VAL A 580 -40.21 11.29 -4.48
C VAL A 580 -40.82 11.07 -3.09
N TYR A 581 -41.52 12.08 -2.59
CA TYR A 581 -42.21 12.03 -1.29
C TYR A 581 -43.31 10.96 -1.27
N ARG A 582 -44.16 10.92 -2.29
CA ARG A 582 -45.25 9.93 -2.39
C ARG A 582 -44.74 8.51 -2.59
N ARG A 583 -43.70 8.31 -3.42
CA ARG A 583 -43.07 6.99 -3.64
C ARG A 583 -42.48 6.42 -2.35
N SER A 584 -42.04 7.28 -1.44
CA SER A 584 -41.56 6.90 -0.10
C SER A 584 -42.69 6.49 0.86
N GLY A 585 -43.95 6.49 0.42
CA GLY A 585 -45.12 6.14 1.24
C GLY A 585 -45.55 7.25 2.20
N CYS A 586 -45.08 8.48 1.98
CA CYS A 586 -45.32 9.58 2.90
C CYS A 586 -46.70 10.22 2.72
N PRO A 587 -47.37 10.63 3.81
CA PRO A 587 -48.73 11.16 3.75
C PRO A 587 -48.77 12.66 3.40
N GLY A 588 -49.82 13.05 2.69
CA GLY A 588 -50.09 14.46 2.37
C GLY A 588 -49.02 15.09 1.47
N THR A 589 -48.73 16.37 1.69
CA THR A 589 -47.60 17.07 1.06
C THR A 589 -46.46 17.19 2.07
N CYS A 590 -45.22 17.22 1.59
CA CYS A 590 -44.05 17.29 2.46
C CYS A 590 -44.11 18.49 3.41
N THR A 591 -44.36 19.70 2.90
CA THR A 591 -44.45 20.92 3.71
C THR A 591 -45.52 20.80 4.79
N SER A 592 -46.73 20.34 4.42
CA SER A 592 -47.81 20.18 5.39
C SER A 592 -47.48 19.15 6.47
N PHE A 593 -46.81 18.05 6.09
CA PHE A 593 -46.38 17.04 7.05
C PHE A 593 -45.34 17.59 8.02
N VAL A 594 -44.30 18.25 7.50
CA VAL A 594 -43.24 18.89 8.29
C VAL A 594 -43.81 19.94 9.23
N GLU A 595 -44.81 20.72 8.83
CA GLU A 595 -45.40 21.76 9.68
C GLU A 595 -46.24 21.19 10.83
N ASN A 596 -46.99 20.11 10.57
CA ASN A 596 -48.06 19.67 11.47
C ASN A 596 -47.69 18.49 12.37
N ASN A 597 -46.59 17.78 12.10
CA ASN A 597 -46.23 16.53 12.79
C ASN A 597 -44.85 16.60 13.47
N PRO A 598 -44.62 17.47 14.46
CA PRO A 598 -43.32 17.59 15.13
C PRO A 598 -42.79 16.28 15.69
N GLU A 599 -43.63 15.48 16.35
CA GLU A 599 -43.22 14.21 16.96
C GLU A 599 -42.70 13.18 15.95
N ALA A 600 -43.05 13.31 14.66
CA ALA A 600 -42.52 12.44 13.61
C ALA A 600 -41.01 12.62 13.39
N PHE A 601 -40.44 13.74 13.84
CA PHE A 601 -39.01 14.05 13.71
C PHE A 601 -38.19 13.70 14.95
N LYS A 602 -38.76 12.96 15.92
CA LYS A 602 -38.03 12.53 17.12
C LYS A 602 -36.78 11.70 16.79
N ASN A 603 -36.82 10.92 15.71
CA ASN A 603 -35.69 10.16 15.18
C ASN A 603 -34.94 10.88 14.04
N ALA A 604 -35.23 12.16 13.78
CA ALA A 604 -34.53 12.94 12.76
C ALA A 604 -33.24 13.54 13.35
N TYR A 605 -32.27 12.68 13.68
CA TYR A 605 -30.98 13.09 14.23
C TYR A 605 -29.82 12.19 13.80
N PHE A 606 -28.65 12.79 13.66
CA PHE A 606 -27.37 12.08 13.65
C PHE A 606 -26.86 11.87 15.07
N ASP A 607 -26.26 10.71 15.33
CA ASP A 607 -25.39 10.44 16.49
C ASP A 607 -24.05 9.95 15.96
N PHE A 608 -23.02 10.77 16.08
CA PHE A 608 -21.65 10.42 15.74
C PHE A 608 -20.91 9.95 17.00
N ALA A 609 -20.27 8.79 16.91
CA ALA A 609 -19.29 8.36 17.89
C ALA A 609 -18.00 9.17 17.73
N TRP A 610 -17.49 9.23 16.51
CA TRP A 610 -16.33 10.02 16.15
C TRP A 610 -16.26 10.24 14.62
N LEU A 611 -15.49 11.25 14.23
CA LEU A 611 -15.04 11.51 12.86
C LEU A 611 -13.52 11.63 12.88
N LYS A 612 -12.82 10.98 11.94
CA LYS A 612 -11.37 11.07 11.82
C LYS A 612 -10.97 11.41 10.39
N VAL A 613 -9.93 12.22 10.25
CA VAL A 613 -9.35 12.59 8.96
C VAL A 613 -7.89 12.18 8.95
N TYR A 614 -7.49 11.62 7.82
CA TYR A 614 -6.14 11.16 7.56
C TYR A 614 -5.66 11.80 6.25
N GLU A 615 -4.43 12.28 6.24
CA GLU A 615 -3.80 12.87 5.05
C GLU A 615 -2.59 12.01 4.66
N PRO A 616 -2.14 12.05 3.39
CA PRO A 616 -1.00 11.27 2.95
C PRO A 616 0.20 11.46 3.89
N SER A 617 0.78 10.35 4.35
CA SER A 617 1.88 10.39 5.31
C SER A 617 3.03 11.21 4.74
N GLN A 618 3.54 12.19 5.50
CA GLN A 618 4.69 12.98 5.10
C GLN A 618 5.97 12.24 5.51
N TYR A 619 6.51 11.43 4.60
CA TYR A 619 7.81 10.77 4.80
C TYR A 619 8.91 11.38 3.93
#